data_AF-A0A5C4RNZ9-F1
#
_entry.id   AF-A0A5C4RNZ9-F1
#
_cell.length_a   1.000
_cell.length_b   1.000
_cell.length_c   1.000
_cell.angle_alpha   90.00
_cell.angle_beta   90.00
_cell.angle_gamma   90.00
#
_symmetry.space_group_name_H-M   'P 1'
#
loop_
_entity.id
_entity.type
_entity.pdbx_description
1 polymer ?
#
loop_
_entity_poly.entity_id
_entity_poly.type
_entity_poly.pdbx_seq_one_letter_code
_entity_poly.pdbx_strand_id
1 'polypeptide(L)'
;MTNQIDARAILLGAGIFVLGCLILGGLSMLAGEDEATRRIVSGITQICGVLLPVVSGFSSAYFARTRPILQGAIAGAIGALPVIALSAAVVVNFPAWAVFLALAFFAFLSSFGAIFGSHLRAKQSPN
;
A
#
# COMPACT_ATOMS: atom_id res chain seq x y z
N MET A 1 25.54 10.37 -13.69
CA MET A 1 24.12 9.96 -13.71
C MET A 1 23.64 9.83 -12.27
N THR A 2 22.89 10.80 -11.77
CA THR A 2 22.40 10.81 -10.39
C THR A 2 21.37 9.69 -10.23
N ASN A 3 21.72 8.70 -9.40
CA ASN A 3 20.96 7.50 -9.06
C ASN A 3 19.78 7.87 -8.14
N GLN A 4 18.99 8.88 -8.52
CA GLN A 4 18.05 9.50 -7.61
C GLN A 4 16.75 8.70 -7.52
N ILE A 5 16.42 8.37 -6.29
CA ILE A 5 15.10 7.92 -5.85
C ILE A 5 14.11 9.06 -6.15
N ASP A 6 13.04 8.76 -6.88
CA ASP A 6 11.99 9.73 -7.19
C ASP A 6 11.01 9.81 -6.03
N ALA A 7 11.32 10.69 -5.07
CA ALA A 7 10.52 10.86 -3.87
C ALA A 7 9.06 11.20 -4.17
N ARG A 8 8.77 11.87 -5.31
CA ARG A 8 7.40 12.23 -5.68
C ARG A 8 6.57 10.99 -6.02
N ALA A 9 7.13 10.08 -6.80
CA ALA A 9 6.46 8.82 -7.16
C ALA A 9 6.23 7.93 -5.93
N ILE A 10 7.18 7.91 -4.99
CA ILE A 10 7.05 7.16 -3.74
C ILE A 10 5.97 7.77 -2.84
N LEU A 11 5.98 9.09 -2.64
CA LEU A 11 4.98 9.80 -1.83
C LEU A 11 3.57 9.66 -2.41
N LEU A 12 3.43 9.64 -3.74
CA LEU A 12 2.15 9.43 -4.39
C LEU A 12 1.60 8.03 -4.09
N GLY A 13 2.40 6.97 -4.28
CA GLY A 13 1.97 5.61 -3.97
C GLY A 13 1.65 5.43 -2.49
N ALA A 14 2.55 5.87 -1.60
CA ALA A 14 2.34 5.81 -0.16
C ALA A 14 1.09 6.60 0.27
N GLY A 15 0.85 7.78 -0.33
CA GLY A 15 -0.34 8.58 -0.09
C GLY A 15 -1.63 7.87 -0.49
N ILE A 16 -1.65 7.19 -1.64
CA ILE A 16 -2.80 6.37 -2.08
C ILE A 16 -3.07 5.23 -1.10
N PHE A 17 -2.02 4.57 -0.62
CA PHE A 17 -2.16 3.52 0.38
C PHE A 17 -2.81 4.08 1.65
N VAL A 18 -2.22 5.12 2.25
CA VAL A 18 -2.71 5.70 3.50
C VAL A 18 -4.14 6.19 3.36
N LEU A 19 -4.46 6.90 2.27
CA LEU A 19 -5.82 7.38 2.02
C LEU A 19 -6.81 6.21 1.88
N GLY A 20 -6.42 5.15 1.16
CA GLY A 20 -7.23 3.94 1.04
C GLY A 20 -7.50 3.26 2.37
N CYS A 21 -6.48 3.17 3.23
CA CYS A 21 -6.64 2.63 4.59
C CYS A 21 -7.59 3.48 5.44
N LEU A 22 -7.51 4.82 5.33
CA LEU A 22 -8.42 5.72 6.04
C LEU A 22 -9.88 5.54 5.57
N ILE A 23 -10.09 5.39 4.26
CA ILE A 23 -11.42 5.13 3.69
C ILE A 23 -11.97 3.79 4.19
N LEU A 24 -11.17 2.72 4.17
CA LEU A 24 -11.57 1.40 4.66
C LEU A 24 -11.85 1.41 6.17
N GLY A 25 -11.03 2.12 6.95
CA GLY A 25 -11.24 2.32 8.37
C GLY A 25 -12.58 3.03 8.63
N GLY A 26 -12.86 4.11 7.92
CA GLY A 26 -14.13 4.83 8.00
C GLY A 26 -15.33 3.95 7.64
N LEU A 27 -15.25 3.18 6.56
CA LEU A 27 -16.29 2.21 6.17
C LEU A 27 -16.55 1.16 7.26
N SER A 28 -15.48 0.67 7.90
CA SER A 28 -15.58 -0.29 9.01
C SER A 28 -16.27 0.30 10.23
N MET A 29 -16.05 1.58 10.53
CA MET A 29 -16.74 2.27 11.63
C MET A 29 -18.22 2.53 11.34
N LEU A 30 -18.58 2.72 10.07
CA LEU A 30 -19.96 2.97 9.63
C LEU A 30 -20.82 1.70 9.52
N ALA A 31 -20.20 0.51 9.57
CA ALA A 31 -20.89 -0.78 9.42
C ALA A 31 -21.93 -1.08 10.51
N GLY A 32 -22.03 -0.26 11.57
CA GLY A 32 -23.05 -0.39 12.62
C GLY A 32 -22.92 -1.67 13.45
N GLU A 33 -24.00 -2.03 14.15
CA GLU A 33 -24.08 -3.22 15.01
C GLU A 33 -24.64 -4.46 14.29
N ASP A 34 -25.16 -4.30 13.07
CA ASP A 34 -25.73 -5.40 12.31
C ASP A 34 -24.65 -6.41 11.87
N GLU A 35 -24.82 -7.66 12.30
CA GLU A 35 -23.84 -8.73 12.11
C GLU A 35 -23.65 -9.08 10.62
N ALA A 36 -24.72 -9.01 9.81
CA ALA A 36 -24.63 -9.26 8.38
C ALA A 36 -23.81 -8.17 7.68
N THR A 37 -24.08 -6.91 8.00
CA THR A 37 -23.34 -5.75 7.48
C THR A 37 -21.87 -5.79 7.91
N ARG A 38 -21.57 -6.12 9.17
CA ARG A 38 -20.19 -6.26 9.67
C ARG A 38 -19.39 -7.32 8.92
N ARG A 39 -19.99 -8.48 8.63
CA ARG A 39 -19.31 -9.54 7.85
C ARG A 39 -18.99 -9.11 6.43
N ILE A 40 -19.94 -8.44 5.77
CA ILE A 40 -19.74 -7.92 4.42
C ILE A 40 -18.61 -6.88 4.43
N VAL A 41 -18.66 -5.92 5.34
CA VAL A 41 -17.64 -4.86 5.44
C VAL A 41 -16.27 -5.43 5.82
N SER A 42 -16.21 -6.41 6.71
CA SER A 42 -14.96 -7.13 7.02
C SER A 42 -14.39 -7.84 5.79
N GLY A 43 -15.23 -8.53 5.01
CA GLY A 43 -14.81 -9.18 3.77
C GLY A 43 -14.26 -8.19 2.74
N ILE A 44 -14.98 -7.08 2.53
CA ILE A 44 -14.54 -5.99 1.65
C ILE A 44 -13.21 -5.41 2.15
N THR A 45 -13.09 -5.16 3.44
CA THR A 45 -11.88 -4.57 4.05
C THR A 45 -10.66 -5.49 3.88
N GLN A 46 -10.84 -6.80 4.00
CA GLN A 46 -9.75 -7.76 3.75
C GLN A 46 -9.32 -7.77 2.28
N ILE A 47 -10.27 -7.83 1.35
CA ILE A 47 -9.98 -7.81 -0.09
C ILE A 47 -9.28 -6.51 -0.47
N CYS A 48 -9.87 -5.37 -0.11
CA CYS A 48 -9.32 -4.06 -0.41
C CYS A 48 -7.98 -3.82 0.33
N GLY A 49 -7.80 -4.33 1.54
CA GLY A 49 -6.55 -4.25 2.29
C GLY A 49 -5.38 -4.93 1.59
N VAL A 50 -5.64 -6.00 0.82
CA VAL A 50 -4.63 -6.66 -0.03
C VAL A 50 -4.43 -5.92 -1.36
N LEU A 51 -5.48 -5.34 -1.92
CA LEU A 51 -5.41 -4.62 -3.20
C LEU A 51 -4.77 -3.23 -3.11
N LEU A 52 -4.95 -2.51 -2.00
CA LEU A 52 -4.41 -1.16 -1.80
C LEU A 52 -2.88 -1.07 -1.98
N PRO A 53 -2.06 -1.97 -1.40
CA PRO A 53 -0.63 -2.02 -1.66
C PRO A 53 -0.32 -2.19 -3.15
N VAL A 54 -1.08 -3.03 -3.87
CA VAL A 54 -0.91 -3.26 -5.31
C VAL A 54 -1.17 -1.97 -6.09
N VAL A 55 -2.26 -1.25 -5.79
CA VAL A 55 -2.59 0.04 -6.44
C VAL A 55 -1.55 1.13 -6.12
N SER A 56 -1.08 1.17 -4.88
CA SER A 56 0.03 2.04 -4.43
C SER A 56 1.30 1.77 -5.24
N GLY A 57 1.69 0.51 -5.38
CA GLY A 57 2.86 0.11 -6.14
C GLY A 57 2.74 0.41 -7.63
N PHE A 58 1.56 0.15 -8.20
CA PHE A 58 1.24 0.47 -9.59
C PHE A 58 1.40 1.97 -9.88
N SER A 59 0.72 2.80 -9.11
CA SER A 59 0.74 4.25 -9.27
C SER A 59 2.15 4.82 -9.09
N SER A 60 2.87 4.37 -8.07
CA SER A 60 4.27 4.76 -7.84
C SER A 60 5.15 4.42 -9.04
N ALA A 61 5.11 3.16 -9.51
CA ALA A 61 5.92 2.70 -10.63
C ALA A 61 5.57 3.35 -11.98
N TYR A 62 4.30 3.70 -12.17
CA TYR A 62 3.83 4.35 -13.38
C TYR A 62 4.38 5.78 -13.52
N PHE A 63 4.52 6.52 -12.41
CA PHE A 63 5.09 7.87 -12.40
C PHE A 63 6.60 7.90 -12.13
N ALA A 64 7.17 6.81 -11.62
CA ALA A 64 8.59 6.67 -11.31
C ALA A 64 9.47 6.80 -12.54
N ARG A 65 10.40 7.77 -12.57
CA ARG A 65 11.35 7.94 -13.70
C ARG A 65 12.39 6.83 -13.79
N THR A 66 12.88 6.36 -12.65
CA THR A 66 13.98 5.39 -12.53
C THR A 66 13.61 4.28 -11.55
N ARG A 67 14.03 3.04 -11.80
CA ARG A 67 13.81 1.88 -10.90
C ARG A 67 12.35 1.75 -10.40
N PRO A 68 11.36 1.66 -11.30
CA PRO A 68 9.94 1.74 -10.96
C PRO A 68 9.49 0.68 -9.95
N ILE A 69 10.03 -0.55 -10.06
CA ILE A 69 9.73 -1.65 -9.13
C ILE A 69 10.24 -1.35 -7.72
N LEU A 70 11.48 -0.86 -7.60
CA LEU A 70 12.08 -0.51 -6.30
C LEU A 70 11.29 0.62 -5.63
N GLN A 71 10.89 1.64 -6.40
CA GLN A 71 10.09 2.74 -5.87
C GLN A 71 8.70 2.29 -5.43
N GLY A 72 8.04 1.42 -6.21
CA GLY A 72 6.80 0.79 -5.80
C GLY A 72 6.93 -0.03 -4.52
N ALA A 73 7.98 -0.83 -4.37
CA ALA A 73 8.24 -1.58 -3.14
C ALA A 73 8.40 -0.65 -1.93
N ILE A 74 9.17 0.44 -2.07
CA ILE A 74 9.37 1.45 -1.03
C ILE A 74 8.05 2.15 -0.69
N ALA A 75 7.25 2.52 -1.69
CA ALA A 75 5.94 3.14 -1.50
C ALA A 75 5.00 2.25 -0.67
N GLY A 76 4.99 0.93 -0.95
CA GLY A 76 4.22 -0.05 -0.19
C GLY A 76 4.69 -0.17 1.27
N ALA A 77 6.00 -0.20 1.50
CA ALA A 77 6.57 -0.25 2.84
C ALA A 77 6.25 1.01 3.65
N ILE A 78 6.43 2.20 3.06
CA ILE A 78 6.15 3.48 3.72
C ILE A 78 4.64 3.62 3.98
N GLY A 79 3.80 3.28 3.01
CA GLY A 79 2.34 3.34 3.13
C GLY A 79 1.77 2.45 4.24
N ALA A 80 2.48 1.36 4.58
CA ALA A 80 2.10 0.48 5.68
C ALA A 80 2.47 1.02 7.07
N LEU A 81 3.40 1.97 7.20
CA LEU A 81 3.88 2.46 8.49
C LEU A 81 2.77 2.98 9.40
N PRO A 82 1.80 3.80 8.92
CA PRO A 82 0.72 4.28 9.79
C PRO A 82 -0.16 3.15 10.32
N VAL A 83 -0.42 2.12 9.50
CA VAL A 83 -1.22 0.95 9.91
C VAL A 83 -0.48 0.14 10.98
N ILE A 84 0.81 -0.08 10.80
CA ILE A 84 1.66 -0.78 11.77
C ILE A 84 1.75 0.02 13.07
N ALA A 85 1.97 1.34 12.98
CA ALA A 85 2.05 2.22 14.15
C ALA A 85 0.73 2.22 14.94
N LEU A 86 -0.41 2.29 14.26
CA LEU A 86 -1.72 2.22 14.90
C LEU A 86 -1.94 0.85 15.56
N SER A 87 -1.57 -0.23 14.87
CA SER A 87 -1.68 -1.59 15.42
C SER A 87 -0.82 -1.78 16.66
N ALA A 88 0.41 -1.25 16.65
CA ALA A 88 1.32 -1.28 17.80
C ALA A 88 0.81 -0.45 18.99
N ALA A 89 0.04 0.61 18.74
CA ALA A 89 -0.56 1.43 19.80
C ALA A 89 -1.77 0.77 20.48
N VAL A 90 -2.51 -0.09 19.76
CA VAL A 90 -3.75 -0.70 20.25
C VAL A 90 -3.54 -2.11 20.82
N VAL A 91 -2.57 -2.86 20.29
CA VAL A 91 -2.32 -4.25 20.69
C VAL A 91 -1.31 -4.32 21.84
N VAL A 92 -1.74 -4.84 22.98
CA VAL A 92 -0.87 -5.11 24.13
C VAL A 92 0.17 -6.16 23.74
N ASN A 93 1.46 -5.89 24.00
CA ASN A 93 2.60 -6.72 23.61
C ASN A 93 2.75 -6.95 22.09
N PHE A 94 2.62 -5.88 21.29
CA PHE A 94 2.82 -5.97 19.85
C PHE A 94 4.24 -6.48 19.50
N PRO A 95 4.37 -7.63 18.82
CA PRO A 95 5.68 -8.23 18.58
C PRO A 95 6.48 -7.46 17.52
N ALA A 96 7.73 -7.12 17.84
CA ALA A 96 8.61 -6.39 16.91
C ALA A 96 8.84 -7.14 15.59
N TRP A 97 8.86 -8.48 15.60
CA TRP A 97 9.01 -9.28 14.38
C TRP A 97 7.84 -9.08 13.40
N ALA A 98 6.63 -8.77 13.89
CA ALA A 98 5.46 -8.54 13.03
C ALA A 98 5.58 -7.25 12.23
N VAL A 99 6.35 -6.26 12.71
CA VAL A 99 6.68 -5.05 11.93
C VAL A 99 7.42 -5.43 10.65
N PHE A 100 8.49 -6.23 10.78
CA PHE A 100 9.29 -6.65 9.63
C PHE A 100 8.48 -7.49 8.66
N LEU A 101 7.65 -8.40 9.17
CA LEU A 101 6.83 -9.28 8.36
C LEU A 101 5.74 -8.50 7.60
N ALA A 102 5.09 -7.53 8.25
CA ALA A 102 4.12 -6.64 7.61
C ALA A 102 4.77 -5.76 6.54
N LEU A 103 5.92 -5.14 6.83
CA LEU A 103 6.66 -4.33 5.86
C LEU A 103 7.06 -5.15 4.63
N ALA A 104 7.60 -6.36 4.84
CA ALA A 104 7.97 -7.26 3.76
C ALA A 104 6.76 -7.68 2.92
N PHE A 105 5.65 -8.03 3.57
CA PHE A 105 4.41 -8.42 2.90
C PHE A 105 3.83 -7.30 2.03
N PHE A 106 3.73 -6.09 2.57
CA PHE A 106 3.20 -4.94 1.83
C PHE A 106 4.14 -4.46 0.72
N ALA A 107 5.47 -4.49 0.95
CA ALA A 107 6.45 -4.23 -0.09
C ALA A 107 6.34 -5.24 -1.24
N PHE A 108 6.11 -6.52 -0.92
CA PHE A 108 5.92 -7.59 -1.89
C PHE A 108 4.66 -7.39 -2.74
N LEU A 109 3.50 -7.15 -2.11
CA LEU A 109 2.26 -6.84 -2.83
C LEU A 109 2.39 -5.59 -3.72
N SER A 110 3.02 -4.54 -3.18
CA SER A 110 3.28 -3.32 -3.92
C SER A 110 4.21 -3.56 -5.10
N SER A 111 5.21 -4.45 -4.97
CA SER A 111 6.09 -4.83 -6.08
C SER A 111 5.33 -5.47 -7.24
N PHE A 112 4.29 -6.27 -6.98
CA PHE A 112 3.44 -6.80 -8.06
C PHE A 112 2.73 -5.71 -8.83
N GLY A 113 2.10 -4.76 -8.14
CA GLY A 113 1.48 -3.62 -8.78
C GLY A 113 2.47 -2.80 -9.58
N ALA A 114 3.68 -2.63 -9.02
CA ALA A 114 4.76 -1.88 -9.63
C ALA A 114 5.24 -2.50 -10.95
N ILE A 115 5.27 -3.83 -11.06
CA ILE A 115 5.59 -4.53 -12.31
C ILE A 115 4.60 -4.12 -13.40
N PHE A 116 3.30 -4.19 -13.15
CA PHE A 116 2.28 -3.78 -14.12
C PHE A 116 2.38 -2.29 -14.48
N GLY A 117 2.58 -1.42 -13.48
CA GLY A 117 2.74 0.03 -13.70
C GLY A 117 3.95 0.35 -14.59
N SER A 118 5.06 -0.35 -14.36
CA SER A 118 6.28 -0.19 -15.17
C SER A 118 6.08 -0.64 -16.62
N HIS A 119 5.40 -1.77 -16.84
CA HIS A 119 5.11 -2.26 -18.19
C HIS A 119 4.17 -1.33 -18.96
N LEU A 120 3.13 -0.80 -18.31
CA LEU A 120 2.20 0.16 -18.93
C LEU A 120 2.90 1.47 -19.30
N ARG A 121 3.76 1.99 -18.41
CA ARG A 121 4.57 3.18 -18.69
C ARG A 121 5.50 2.96 -19.88
N ALA A 122 6.18 1.83 -19.95
CA ALA A 122 7.07 1.47 -21.05
C ALA A 122 6.33 1.41 -22.41
N LYS A 123 5.07 0.97 -22.42
CA LYS A 123 4.22 0.98 -23.63
C LYS A 123 3.79 2.38 -24.05
N GLN A 124 3.56 3.30 -23.11
CA GLN A 124 3.08 4.66 -23.40
C GLN A 124 4.21 5.65 -23.70
N SER A 125 5.42 5.40 -23.21
CA SER A 125 6.60 6.22 -23.48
C SER A 125 7.76 5.31 -23.92
N PRO A 126 7.75 4.80 -25.16
CA PRO A 126 8.86 4.03 -25.72
C PRO A 126 10.01 4.98 -26.06
N ASN A 127 10.74 5.42 -25.04
CA ASN A 127 11.99 6.19 -25.18
C ASN A 127 13.13 5.42 -24.53
#